data_AF-A0A7C1SU67-F1
#
_entry.id   AF-A0A7C1SU67-F1
#
_cell.length_a   1.000
_cell.length_b   1.000
_cell.length_c   1.000
_cell.angle_alpha   90.00
_cell.angle_beta   90.00
_cell.angle_gamma   90.00
#
_symmetry.space_group_name_H-M   'P 1'
#
loop_
_entity.id
_entity.type
_entity.pdbx_description
1 polymer ?
#
loop_
_entity_poly.entity_id
_entity_poly.type
_entity_poly.pdbx_seq_one_letter_code
_entity_poly.pdbx_strand_id
1 'polypeptide(L)'
;MIRISVDVMGGDFGPEVVIPGAAKALERHPDVTFLLFGQQERCLPILAQFPKLKEKSTFHHCEVSVTMDEKPSQALRRGRYVSSMWRSIEAVKSGQADVAVSAGNTGALMAMAKFCLRTMATIERPAIAAIWLTLSGESIVLDVGAGIGADAQQLLDFAVMGGAM
;
A
#
# COMPACT_ATOMS: atom_id res chain seq x y z
N MET A 1 -0.59 19.55 0.67
CA MET A 1 -1.46 18.62 1.42
C MET A 1 -1.28 17.25 0.78
N ILE A 2 -0.80 16.26 1.53
CA ILE A 2 -0.55 14.90 1.05
C ILE A 2 -1.80 14.05 1.32
N ARG A 3 -2.26 13.32 0.30
CA ARG A 3 -3.45 12.45 0.34
C ARG A 3 -2.99 11.01 0.33
N ILE A 4 -3.31 10.27 1.38
CA ILE A 4 -2.87 8.89 1.59
C ILE A 4 -4.07 7.97 1.38
N SER A 5 -4.03 7.11 0.36
CA SER A 5 -5.00 6.02 0.26
C SER A 5 -4.55 4.82 1.09
N VAL A 6 -5.48 4.22 1.81
CA VAL A 6 -5.19 3.13 2.75
C VAL A 6 -6.15 1.97 2.49
N ASP A 7 -5.59 0.81 2.23
CA ASP A 7 -6.32 -0.47 2.29
C ASP A 7 -6.48 -0.87 3.76
N VAL A 8 -7.66 -0.59 4.31
CA VAL A 8 -7.95 -0.76 5.73
C VAL A 8 -8.12 -2.23 6.11
N MET A 9 -8.41 -3.09 5.12
CA MET A 9 -8.64 -4.51 5.35
C MET A 9 -7.35 -5.34 5.36
N GLY A 10 -6.23 -4.74 4.94
CA GLY A 10 -4.94 -5.44 4.83
C GLY A 10 -4.29 -5.76 6.18
N GLY A 11 -3.65 -6.92 6.24
CA GLY A 11 -2.89 -7.41 7.38
C GLY A 11 -3.70 -8.30 8.31
N ASP A 12 -3.01 -8.98 9.23
CA ASP A 12 -3.58 -10.03 10.07
C ASP A 12 -4.76 -9.54 10.94
N PHE A 13 -4.69 -8.28 11.39
CA PHE A 13 -5.71 -7.66 12.24
C PHE A 13 -6.61 -6.65 11.50
N GLY A 14 -6.30 -6.35 10.24
CA GLY A 14 -7.04 -5.42 9.38
C GLY A 14 -7.44 -4.10 10.06
N PRO A 15 -8.74 -3.73 10.06
CA PRO A 15 -9.18 -2.39 10.46
C PRO A 15 -8.88 -2.03 11.92
N GLU A 16 -8.76 -3.03 12.81
CA GLU A 16 -8.49 -2.84 14.24
C GLU A 16 -7.10 -2.27 14.51
N VAL A 17 -6.15 -2.46 13.60
CA VAL A 17 -4.79 -1.90 13.71
C VAL A 17 -4.58 -0.77 12.72
N VAL A 18 -5.10 -0.90 11.50
CA VAL A 18 -4.87 0.08 10.43
C VAL A 18 -5.54 1.43 10.75
N ILE A 19 -6.77 1.45 11.25
CA ILE A 19 -7.47 2.71 11.58
C ILE A 19 -6.78 3.46 12.74
N PRO A 20 -6.46 2.82 13.89
CA PRO A 20 -5.68 3.49 14.93
C PRO A 20 -4.29 3.94 14.45
N GLY A 21 -3.66 3.17 13.55
CA GLY A 21 -2.40 3.56 12.90
C GLY A 21 -2.53 4.86 12.10
N ALA A 22 -3.57 4.99 11.28
CA ALA A 22 -3.87 6.21 10.54
C ALA A 22 -4.18 7.39 11.48
N ALA A 23 -4.88 7.16 12.61
CA ALA A 23 -5.12 8.19 13.61
C ALA A 23 -3.81 8.70 14.23
N LYS A 24 -2.89 7.80 14.60
CA LYS A 24 -1.55 8.18 15.09
C LYS A 24 -0.72 8.92 14.04
N ALA A 25 -0.82 8.52 12.77
CA ALA A 25 -0.16 9.24 11.68
C ALA A 25 -0.69 10.67 11.55
N LEU A 26 -2.01 10.87 11.67
CA LEU A 26 -2.64 12.18 11.64
C LEU A 26 -2.22 13.07 12.83
N GLU A 27 -2.03 12.49 14.02
CA GLU A 27 -1.53 13.24 15.19
C GLU A 27 -0.12 13.80 14.94
N ARG A 28 0.73 13.05 14.24
CA ARG A 28 2.10 13.46 13.90
C ARG A 28 2.15 14.40 12.69
N HIS A 29 1.20 14.25 11.76
CA HIS A 29 1.13 15.02 10.52
C HIS A 29 -0.30 15.54 10.30
N PRO A 30 -0.70 16.65 10.94
CA PRO A 30 -2.09 17.16 10.89
C PRO A 30 -2.59 17.61 9.50
N ASP A 31 -1.66 17.81 8.58
CA ASP A 31 -1.83 18.34 7.23
C ASP A 31 -1.95 17.26 6.14
N VAL A 32 -2.01 15.97 6.54
CA VAL A 32 -2.38 14.88 5.64
C VAL A 32 -3.88 14.60 5.68
N THR A 33 -4.40 14.02 4.59
CA THR A 33 -5.78 13.52 4.52
C THR A 33 -5.79 12.09 4.01
N PHE A 34 -6.85 11.34 4.32
CA PHE A 34 -6.91 9.91 4.03
C PHE A 34 -8.09 9.54 3.11
N LEU A 35 -7.85 8.56 2.24
CA LEU A 35 -8.90 7.82 1.54
C LEU A 35 -8.86 6.39 2.07
N LEU A 36 -9.88 6.00 2.83
CA LEU A 36 -9.94 4.72 3.52
C LEU A 36 -10.81 3.75 2.72
N PHE A 37 -10.25 2.61 2.31
CA PHE A 37 -10.96 1.59 1.54
C PHE A 37 -11.16 0.33 2.36
N GLY A 38 -12.40 -0.14 2.51
CA GLY A 38 -12.68 -1.37 3.26
C GLY A 38 -14.15 -1.71 3.43
N GLN A 39 -14.42 -2.76 4.20
CA GLN A 39 -15.78 -3.24 4.49
C GLN A 39 -16.42 -2.34 5.55
N GLN A 40 -17.60 -1.80 5.24
CA GLN A 40 -18.19 -0.69 5.99
C GLN A 40 -18.57 -1.14 7.41
N GLU A 41 -19.12 -2.34 7.52
CA GLU A 41 -19.61 -2.98 8.73
C GLU A 41 -18.48 -3.20 9.74
N ARG A 42 -17.27 -3.46 9.25
CA ARG A 42 -16.07 -3.66 10.09
C ARG A 42 -15.34 -2.35 10.38
N CYS A 43 -15.29 -1.43 9.42
CA CYS A 43 -14.47 -0.22 9.53
C CYS A 43 -15.16 0.94 10.26
N LEU A 44 -16.44 1.21 9.99
CA LEU A 44 -17.12 2.39 10.52
C LEU A 44 -17.23 2.41 12.05
N PRO A 45 -17.51 1.29 12.76
CA PRO A 45 -17.57 1.29 14.22
C PRO A 45 -16.22 1.67 14.86
N ILE A 46 -15.11 1.30 14.22
CA ILE A 46 -13.75 1.61 14.69
C ILE A 46 -13.41 3.07 14.35
N LEU A 47 -13.68 3.51 13.11
CA LEU A 47 -13.45 4.89 12.68
C LEU A 47 -14.24 5.90 13.51
N ALA A 48 -15.45 5.54 13.97
CA ALA A 48 -16.25 6.41 14.84
C ALA A 48 -15.58 6.75 16.18
N GLN A 49 -14.65 5.93 16.65
CA GLN A 49 -13.88 6.17 17.87
C GLN A 49 -12.78 7.22 17.68
N PHE A 50 -12.50 7.64 16.44
CA PHE A 50 -11.46 8.62 16.09
C PHE A 50 -12.05 9.82 15.33
N PRO A 51 -12.73 10.77 16.00
CA PRO A 51 -13.43 11.88 15.35
C PRO A 51 -12.55 12.74 14.43
N LYS A 52 -11.32 13.04 14.86
CA LYS A 52 -10.35 13.82 14.07
C LYS A 52 -9.96 13.10 12.78
N LEU A 53 -9.71 11.79 12.87
CA LEU A 53 -9.41 10.97 11.70
C LEU A 53 -10.61 10.94 10.76
N LYS A 54 -11.80 10.70 11.30
CA LYS A 54 -13.05 10.67 10.53
C LYS A 54 -13.29 11.98 9.76
N GLU A 55 -13.00 13.12 10.36
CA GLU A 55 -13.10 14.43 9.69
C GLU A 55 -12.07 14.61 8.57
N LYS A 56 -10.86 14.08 8.74
CA LYS A 56 -9.76 14.16 7.77
C LYS A 56 -9.74 13.01 6.76
N SER A 57 -10.78 12.17 6.74
CA SER A 57 -10.84 10.96 5.91
C SER A 57 -12.11 10.90 5.08
N THR A 58 -11.98 10.39 3.86
CA THR A 58 -13.11 9.91 3.07
C THR A 58 -13.13 8.39 3.10
N PHE A 59 -14.26 7.78 3.49
CA PHE A 59 -14.40 6.32 3.52
C PHE A 59 -15.09 5.82 2.25
N HIS A 60 -14.52 4.77 1.64
CA HIS A 60 -15.06 4.10 0.47
C HIS A 60 -15.32 2.64 0.81
N HIS A 61 -16.59 2.25 0.77
CA HIS A 61 -16.97 0.86 0.95
C HIS A 61 -16.42 -0.01 -0.19
N CYS A 62 -15.89 -1.18 0.18
CA CYS A 62 -15.48 -2.24 -0.73
C CYS A 62 -15.98 -3.57 -0.16
N GLU A 63 -16.76 -4.32 -0.94
CA GLU A 63 -17.27 -5.63 -0.53
C GLU A 63 -16.15 -6.67 -0.46
N VAL A 64 -15.18 -6.58 -1.38
CA VAL A 64 -14.09 -7.53 -1.52
C VAL A 64 -12.84 -7.05 -0.79
N SER A 65 -12.23 -7.94 -0.01
CA SER A 65 -10.89 -7.80 0.55
C SER A 65 -10.04 -9.00 0.16
N VAL A 66 -8.73 -8.78 0.03
CA VAL A 66 -7.73 -9.83 -0.27
C VAL A 66 -7.26 -10.44 1.05
N THR A 67 -7.35 -11.76 1.19
CA THR A 67 -6.86 -12.47 2.37
C THR A 67 -5.36 -12.73 2.28
N MET A 68 -4.72 -12.97 3.44
CA MET A 68 -3.27 -13.22 3.49
C MET A 68 -2.87 -14.55 2.81
N ASP A 69 -3.75 -15.55 2.81
CA ASP A 69 -3.48 -16.88 2.23
C ASP A 69 -3.78 -16.98 0.72
N GLU A 70 -4.31 -15.93 0.10
CA GLU A 70 -4.63 -15.95 -1.32
C GLU A 70 -3.37 -15.97 -2.19
N LYS A 71 -3.40 -16.82 -3.23
CA LYS A 71 -2.37 -16.77 -4.27
C LYS A 71 -2.48 -15.43 -5.02
N PRO A 72 -1.37 -14.71 -5.27
CA PRO A 72 -1.39 -13.38 -5.90
C PRO A 72 -2.17 -13.32 -7.23
N SER A 73 -2.06 -14.36 -8.06
CA SER A 73 -2.79 -14.44 -9.34
C SER A 73 -4.31 -14.55 -9.17
N GLN A 74 -4.78 -15.26 -8.13
CA GLN A 74 -6.20 -15.39 -7.80
C GLN A 74 -6.72 -14.10 -7.17
N ALA A 75 -5.97 -13.53 -6.22
CA ALA A 75 -6.27 -12.24 -5.61
C ALA A 75 -6.40 -11.13 -6.67
N LEU A 76 -5.46 -11.07 -7.62
CA LEU A 76 -5.52 -10.13 -8.74
C LEU A 76 -6.79 -10.34 -9.58
N ARG A 77 -7.10 -11.58 -9.96
CA ARG A 77 -8.28 -11.86 -10.79
C ARG A 77 -9.59 -11.49 -10.11
N ARG A 78 -9.73 -11.81 -8.83
CA ARG A 78 -10.94 -11.59 -8.02
C ARG A 78 -11.09 -10.14 -7.57
N GLY A 79 -9.99 -9.54 -7.14
CA GLY A 79 -9.95 -8.23 -6.50
C GLY A 79 -9.76 -7.05 -7.46
N ARG A 80 -9.45 -7.29 -8.74
CA ARG A 80 -9.31 -6.22 -9.73
C ARG A 80 -10.57 -5.37 -9.81
N TYR A 81 -10.42 -4.06 -9.81
CA TYR A 81 -11.47 -3.03 -9.82
C TYR A 81 -12.36 -2.95 -8.58
N VAL A 82 -12.42 -3.98 -7.73
CA VAL A 82 -13.44 -4.05 -6.66
C VAL A 82 -12.87 -4.21 -5.26
N SER A 83 -11.66 -4.76 -5.10
CA SER A 83 -11.08 -4.97 -3.76
C SER A 83 -10.63 -3.67 -3.11
N SER A 84 -10.64 -3.63 -1.77
CA SER A 84 -10.09 -2.51 -1.00
C SER A 84 -8.64 -2.19 -1.41
N MET A 85 -7.82 -3.22 -1.57
CA MET A 85 -6.44 -3.12 -2.06
C MET A 85 -6.38 -2.48 -3.45
N TRP A 86 -7.12 -3.00 -4.44
CA TRP A 86 -7.11 -2.43 -5.79
C TRP A 86 -7.58 -0.98 -5.80
N ARG A 87 -8.69 -0.69 -5.12
CA ARG A 87 -9.30 0.65 -5.08
C ARG A 87 -8.37 1.67 -4.43
N SER A 88 -7.62 1.27 -3.41
CA SER A 88 -6.58 2.12 -2.80
C SER A 88 -5.47 2.50 -3.79
N ILE A 89 -5.03 1.54 -4.63
CA ILE A 89 -4.01 1.77 -5.66
C ILE A 89 -4.58 2.61 -6.81
N GLU A 90 -5.81 2.34 -7.23
CA GLU A 90 -6.52 3.08 -8.29
C GLU A 90 -6.75 4.55 -7.94
N ALA A 91 -6.91 4.87 -6.65
CA ALA A 91 -6.96 6.26 -6.18
C ALA A 91 -5.68 7.03 -6.54
N VAL A 92 -4.51 6.39 -6.49
CA VAL A 92 -3.25 7.00 -6.93
C VAL A 92 -3.24 7.18 -8.44
N LYS A 93 -3.62 6.14 -9.19
CA LYS A 93 -3.68 6.22 -10.66
C LYS A 93 -4.58 7.34 -11.17
N SER A 94 -5.70 7.57 -10.50
CA SER A 94 -6.69 8.60 -10.86
C SER A 94 -6.35 9.99 -10.31
N GLY A 95 -5.20 10.14 -9.63
CA GLY A 95 -4.77 11.41 -9.04
C GLY A 95 -5.58 11.86 -7.83
N GLN A 96 -6.37 10.96 -7.22
CA GLN A 96 -7.12 11.23 -5.99
C GLN A 96 -6.27 11.08 -4.72
N ALA A 97 -5.23 10.24 -4.78
CA ALA A 97 -4.24 10.07 -3.72
C ALA A 97 -2.82 10.24 -4.29
N ASP A 98 -1.87 10.58 -3.42
CA ASP A 98 -0.46 10.74 -3.77
C ASP A 98 0.34 9.45 -3.50
N VAL A 99 -0.12 8.65 -2.53
CA VAL A 99 0.47 7.35 -2.15
C VAL A 99 -0.60 6.38 -1.70
N ALA A 100 -0.36 5.08 -1.90
CA ALA A 100 -1.19 3.99 -1.39
C ALA A 100 -0.41 3.15 -0.35
N VAL A 101 -1.09 2.78 0.74
CA VAL A 101 -0.53 1.97 1.83
C VAL A 101 -1.42 0.75 2.08
N SER A 102 -0.83 -0.43 2.14
CA SER A 102 -1.51 -1.67 2.54
C SER A 102 -0.56 -2.54 3.35
N ALA A 103 -1.08 -3.13 4.43
CA ALA A 103 -0.42 -4.19 5.18
C ALA A 103 -0.87 -5.60 4.73
N GLY A 104 -1.58 -5.69 3.59
CA GLY A 104 -2.09 -6.95 3.06
C GLY A 104 -1.03 -7.81 2.37
N ASN A 105 -1.48 -8.84 1.67
CA ASN A 105 -0.61 -9.80 0.99
C ASN A 105 0.37 -9.09 0.02
N THR A 106 1.67 -9.16 0.32
CA THR A 106 2.73 -8.45 -0.43
C THR A 106 2.73 -8.78 -1.92
N GLY A 107 2.54 -10.05 -2.27
CA GLY A 107 2.50 -10.49 -3.66
C GLY A 107 1.29 -9.96 -4.42
N ALA A 108 0.12 -9.93 -3.77
CA ALA A 108 -1.10 -9.35 -4.34
C ALA A 108 -0.95 -7.83 -4.51
N LEU A 109 -0.41 -7.12 -3.52
CA LEU A 109 -0.16 -5.68 -3.57
C LEU A 109 0.77 -5.33 -4.73
N MET A 110 1.91 -6.02 -4.83
CA MET A 110 2.86 -5.83 -5.91
C MET A 110 2.24 -6.12 -7.28
N ALA A 111 1.51 -7.23 -7.42
CA ALA A 111 0.86 -7.58 -8.67
C ALA A 111 -0.19 -6.54 -9.08
N MET A 112 -1.09 -6.16 -8.18
CA MET A 112 -2.11 -5.14 -8.43
C MET A 112 -1.49 -3.78 -8.76
N ALA A 113 -0.45 -3.36 -8.03
CA ALA A 113 0.27 -2.12 -8.30
C ALA A 113 0.91 -2.12 -9.68
N LYS A 114 1.61 -3.21 -10.05
CA LYS A 114 2.22 -3.35 -11.38
C LYS A 114 1.18 -3.27 -12.51
N PHE A 115 0.03 -3.93 -12.36
CA PHE A 115 -1.02 -3.88 -13.38
C PHE A 115 -1.76 -2.53 -13.42
N CYS A 116 -2.01 -1.92 -12.25
CA CYS A 116 -2.75 -0.67 -12.15
C CYS A 116 -1.87 0.52 -12.54
N LEU A 117 -0.76 0.74 -11.84
CA LEU A 117 0.11 1.92 -11.98
C LEU A 117 1.10 1.81 -13.13
N ARG A 118 1.51 0.58 -13.49
CA ARG A 118 2.66 0.30 -14.36
C ARG A 118 3.99 0.77 -13.75
N THR A 119 5.10 0.33 -14.34
CA THR A 119 6.44 0.78 -13.96
C THR A 119 6.79 2.07 -14.70
N MET A 120 7.84 2.75 -14.23
CA MET A 120 8.48 3.84 -14.97
C MET A 120 9.01 3.33 -16.32
N ALA A 121 9.11 4.22 -17.31
CA ALA A 121 9.38 3.84 -18.71
C ALA A 121 10.66 3.01 -18.92
N THR A 122 11.69 3.23 -18.09
CA THR A 122 12.99 2.54 -18.18
C THR A 122 13.09 1.33 -17.25
N ILE A 123 12.12 1.11 -16.36
CA ILE A 123 12.17 0.04 -15.36
C ILE A 123 11.27 -1.10 -15.81
N GLU A 124 11.86 -2.25 -16.12
CA GLU A 124 11.11 -3.41 -16.60
C GLU A 124 10.31 -4.09 -15.48
N ARG A 125 10.91 -4.19 -14.28
CA ARG A 125 10.33 -4.86 -13.12
C ARG A 125 10.45 -3.99 -11.87
N PRO A 126 9.38 -3.90 -11.05
CA PRO A 126 9.50 -3.26 -9.74
C PRO A 126 10.39 -4.12 -8.83
N ALA A 127 10.95 -3.48 -7.81
CA ALA A 127 11.66 -4.13 -6.72
C ALA A 127 11.00 -3.76 -5.39
N ILE A 128 11.13 -4.62 -4.38
CA ILE A 128 10.76 -4.28 -3.00
C ILE A 128 11.99 -3.67 -2.35
N ALA A 129 11.86 -2.42 -1.89
CA ALA A 129 12.86 -1.75 -1.07
C ALA A 129 12.60 -2.04 0.41
N ALA A 130 13.64 -2.36 1.16
CA ALA A 130 13.58 -2.41 2.62
C ALA A 130 14.70 -1.57 3.23
N ILE A 131 14.40 -0.93 4.36
CA ILE A 131 15.40 -0.24 5.17
C ILE A 131 15.97 -1.25 6.17
N TRP A 132 17.27 -1.50 6.11
CA TRP A 132 18.00 -2.28 7.10
C TRP A 132 18.81 -1.40 8.02
N LEU A 133 18.75 -1.72 9.31
CA LEU A 133 19.60 -1.11 10.31
C LEU A 133 20.97 -1.80 10.29
N THR A 134 22.02 -0.99 10.31
CA THR A 134 23.42 -1.41 10.39
C THR A 134 24.02 -0.85 11.67
N LEU A 135 25.23 -1.32 12.03
CA LEU A 135 25.95 -0.78 13.19
C LEU A 135 26.26 0.74 13.05
N SER A 136 26.25 1.26 11.83
CA SER A 136 26.65 2.62 11.49
C SER A 136 25.50 3.52 10.99
N GLY A 137 24.27 3.03 10.92
CA GLY A 137 23.13 3.78 10.38
C GLY A 137 22.16 2.88 9.61
N GLU A 138 21.60 3.39 8.53
CA GLU A 138 20.58 2.69 7.74
C GLU A 138 21.11 2.36 6.33
N SER A 139 20.58 1.33 5.70
CA SER A 139 20.89 0.95 4.33
C SER A 139 19.63 0.53 3.60
N ILE A 140 19.49 0.95 2.34
CA ILE A 140 18.39 0.53 1.46
C ILE A 140 18.79 -0.76 0.75
N VAL A 141 17.95 -1.77 0.84
CA VAL A 141 18.15 -3.07 0.20
C VAL A 141 17.09 -3.29 -0.85
N LEU A 142 17.54 -3.59 -2.06
CA LEU A 142 16.75 -3.89 -3.25
C LEU A 142 17.43 -5.05 -3.99
N ASP A 143 16.76 -6.10 -4.42
CA ASP A 143 15.36 -6.48 -4.20
C ASP A 143 15.24 -7.49 -3.04
N VAL A 144 14.18 -7.39 -2.22
CA VAL A 144 13.90 -8.33 -1.10
C VAL A 144 12.73 -9.29 -1.36
N GLY A 145 12.30 -9.44 -2.61
CA GLY A 145 11.37 -10.52 -2.98
C GLY A 145 10.33 -10.18 -4.05
N ALA A 146 10.53 -9.11 -4.84
CA ALA A 146 9.71 -8.86 -6.02
C ALA A 146 9.97 -9.90 -7.13
N GLY A 147 11.22 -10.35 -7.25
CA GLY A 147 11.69 -11.34 -8.21
C GLY A 147 12.36 -12.54 -7.53
N ILE A 148 12.54 -13.62 -8.31
CA ILE A 148 13.30 -14.82 -7.90
C ILE A 148 14.80 -14.65 -8.18
N GLY A 149 15.15 -13.75 -9.11
CA GLY A 149 16.52 -13.41 -9.46
C GLY A 149 16.54 -12.12 -10.26
N ALA A 150 17.74 -11.58 -10.46
CA ALA A 150 17.99 -10.37 -11.21
C ALA A 150 19.13 -10.56 -12.22
N ASP A 151 18.96 -10.03 -13.44
CA ASP A 151 20.06 -9.91 -14.39
C ASP A 151 20.92 -8.65 -14.11
N ALA A 152 22.01 -8.48 -14.86
CA ALA A 152 22.93 -7.36 -14.66
C ALA A 152 22.27 -5.99 -14.84
N GLN A 153 21.33 -5.86 -15.78
CA GLN A 153 20.63 -4.61 -16.02
C GLN A 153 19.68 -4.29 -14.87
N GLN A 154 18.96 -5.29 -14.36
CA GLN A 154 18.08 -5.14 -13.21
C GLN A 154 18.85 -4.75 -11.95
N LEU A 155 20.02 -5.33 -11.71
CA LEU A 155 20.88 -4.93 -10.58
C LEU A 155 21.35 -3.48 -10.70
N LEU A 156 21.66 -3.00 -11.91
CA LEU A 156 21.97 -1.60 -12.15
C LEU A 156 20.76 -0.70 -11.86
N ASP A 157 19.57 -1.07 -12.36
CA ASP A 157 18.33 -0.33 -12.12
C ASP A 157 18.03 -0.24 -10.62
N PHE A 158 18.25 -1.33 -9.87
CA PHE A 158 18.06 -1.38 -8.42
C PHE A 158 19.05 -0.46 -7.69
N ALA A 159 20.31 -0.42 -8.12
CA ALA A 159 21.31 0.48 -7.55
C ALA A 159 20.95 1.95 -7.79
N VAL A 160 20.47 2.30 -8.99
CA VAL A 160 20.04 3.67 -9.32
C VAL A 160 18.80 4.06 -8.52
N MET A 161 17.79 3.19 -8.44
CA MET A 161 16.59 3.45 -7.64
C MET A 161 16.92 3.59 -6.15
N GLY A 162 17.77 2.71 -5.62
CA GLY A 162 18.19 2.74 -4.22
C GLY A 162 19.01 3.98 -3.88
N GLY A 163 19.86 4.46 -4.79
CA GLY A 163 20.64 5.68 -4.58
C GLY A 163 19.82 6.98 -4.60
N ALA A 164 18.57 6.94 -5.07
CA ALA A 164 17.65 8.08 -5.06
C ALA A 164 16.74 8.12 -3.82
N MET A 165 16.78 7.09 -2.97
CA MET A 165 16.01 6.98 -1.71
C MET A 165 16.85 7.42 -0.52
#